data_AF-A0A1S8TJP4-F1
#
_entry.id   AF-A0A1S8TJP4-F1
#
_cell.length_a   1.000
_cell.length_b   1.000
_cell.length_c   1.000
_cell.angle_alpha   90.00
_cell.angle_beta   90.00
_cell.angle_gamma   90.00
#
_symmetry.space_group_name_H-M   'P 1'
#
loop_
_entity.id
_entity.type
_entity.pdbx_description
1 polymer ?
#
loop_
_entity_poly.entity_id
_entity_poly.type
_entity_poly.pdbx_seq_one_letter_code
_entity_poly.pdbx_strand_id
1 'polypeptide(L)'
;MRFEKLEKTINKLDSDIEALRRAKHYLSNKDEINEISDLLNKERQVYADELYLGDAIAYTESLEIIKQLLNKELEKEEQTKLLEDIKEIHGRKSPNVSKKSYGLNAWLKFLDIQCDWIENSNSDWATLIIKGFTLRNNN
;
A
#
# COMPACT_ATOMS: atom_id res chain seq x y z
N MET A 1 3.83 13.61 0.56
CA MET A 1 4.69 12.48 0.17
C MET A 1 5.06 12.61 -1.30
N ARG A 2 6.20 12.06 -1.70
CA ARG A 2 6.77 12.23 -3.05
C ARG A 2 5.79 11.97 -4.19
N PHE A 3 4.98 10.91 -4.09
CA PHE A 3 4.08 10.47 -5.17
C PHE A 3 2.62 10.87 -4.99
N GLU A 4 2.32 11.87 -4.16
CA GLU A 4 0.94 12.28 -3.85
C GLU A 4 0.10 12.63 -5.09
N LYS A 5 0.71 13.22 -6.12
CA LYS A 5 0.01 13.53 -7.38
C LYS A 5 -0.40 12.25 -8.12
N LEU A 6 0.49 11.27 -8.23
CA LEU A 6 0.20 9.97 -8.83
C LEU A 6 -0.91 9.25 -8.05
N GLU A 7 -0.85 9.27 -6.71
CA GLU A 7 -1.90 8.68 -5.87
C GLU A 7 -3.27 9.31 -6.15
N LYS A 8 -3.35 10.63 -6.28
CA LYS A 8 -4.61 11.33 -6.59
C LYS A 8 -5.13 10.96 -7.98
N THR A 9 -4.25 10.90 -8.98
CA THR A 9 -4.62 10.52 -10.34
C THR A 9 -5.18 9.09 -10.40
N ILE A 10 -4.48 8.13 -9.79
CA ILE A 10 -4.95 6.73 -9.76
C ILE A 10 -6.29 6.61 -9.03
N ASN A 11 -6.45 7.26 -7.88
CA ASN A 11 -7.71 7.25 -7.14
C ASN A 11 -8.88 7.84 -7.94
N LYS A 12 -8.63 8.89 -8.74
CA LYS A 12 -9.64 9.47 -9.62
C LYS A 12 -10.03 8.47 -10.72
N LEU A 13 -9.05 7.86 -11.39
CA LEU A 13 -9.30 6.87 -12.43
C LEU A 13 -10.08 5.66 -11.89
N ASP A 14 -9.70 5.16 -10.71
CA ASP A 14 -10.43 4.07 -10.03
C ASP A 14 -11.90 4.44 -9.78
N SER A 15 -12.16 5.69 -9.34
CA SER A 15 -13.53 6.20 -9.13
C SER A 15 -14.31 6.31 -10.44
N ASP A 16 -13.68 6.80 -11.51
CA ASP A 16 -14.31 6.96 -12.82
C ASP A 16 -14.65 5.59 -13.44
N ILE A 17 -13.73 4.62 -13.34
CA ILE A 17 -13.96 3.22 -13.77
C ILE A 17 -15.11 2.60 -12.96
N GLU A 18 -15.15 2.81 -11.64
CA GLU A 18 -16.23 2.28 -10.82
C GLU A 18 -17.59 2.91 -11.17
N ALA A 19 -17.62 4.21 -11.48
CA ALA A 19 -18.82 4.90 -11.93
C ALA A 19 -19.32 4.35 -13.27
N LEU A 20 -18.43 4.12 -14.24
CA LEU A 20 -18.76 3.48 -15.52
C LEU A 20 -19.30 2.07 -15.31
N ARG A 21 -18.69 1.28 -14.42
CA ARG A 21 -19.18 -0.06 -14.06
C ARG A 21 -20.62 0.00 -13.54
N ARG A 22 -20.94 0.98 -12.69
CA ARG A 22 -22.32 1.18 -12.19
C ARG A 22 -23.26 1.61 -13.31
N ALA A 23 -22.86 2.56 -14.16
CA ALA A 23 -23.66 3.08 -15.27
C ALA A 23 -24.01 1.97 -16.29
N LYS A 24 -23.08 1.03 -16.54
CA LYS A 24 -23.28 -0.12 -17.43
C LYS A 24 -24.51 -0.97 -17.08
N HIS A 25 -24.95 -0.97 -15.82
CA HIS A 25 -26.16 -1.68 -15.40
C HIS A 25 -27.46 -1.00 -15.86
N TYR A 26 -27.43 0.31 -16.11
CA TYR A 26 -28.61 1.12 -16.42
C TYR A 26 -28.68 1.58 -17.87
N LEU A 27 -27.54 1.60 -18.58
CA LEU A 27 -27.44 2.10 -19.93
C LEU A 27 -27.37 0.98 -20.98
N SER A 28 -27.85 1.26 -22.18
CA SER A 28 -27.88 0.32 -23.31
C SER A 28 -26.58 0.29 -24.12
N ASN A 29 -25.79 1.38 -24.11
CA ASN A 29 -24.52 1.52 -24.84
C ASN A 29 -23.35 0.81 -24.12
N LYS A 30 -23.50 -0.49 -23.85
CA LYS A 30 -22.54 -1.28 -23.06
C LYS A 30 -21.16 -1.38 -23.71
N ASP A 31 -21.10 -1.39 -25.04
CA ASP A 31 -19.84 -1.55 -25.77
C ASP A 31 -18.98 -0.29 -25.66
N GLU A 32 -19.56 0.90 -25.87
CA GLU A 32 -18.89 2.19 -25.64
C GLU A 32 -18.38 2.33 -24.20
N ILE A 33 -19.19 1.91 -23.23
CA ILE A 33 -18.78 1.94 -21.81
C ILE A 33 -17.58 1.02 -21.56
N ASN A 34 -17.52 -0.16 -22.20
CA ASN A 34 -16.37 -1.05 -22.08
C ASN A 34 -15.12 -0.44 -22.71
N GLU A 35 -15.24 0.13 -23.92
CA GLU A 35 -14.12 0.77 -24.61
C GLU A 35 -13.51 1.89 -23.76
N ILE A 36 -14.34 2.77 -23.19
CA ILE A 36 -13.85 3.85 -22.31
C ILE A 36 -13.24 3.26 -21.03
N SER A 37 -13.87 2.26 -20.43
CA SER A 37 -13.34 1.61 -19.21
C SER A 37 -11.96 0.99 -19.47
N ASP A 38 -11.75 0.38 -20.63
CA ASP A 38 -10.47 -0.22 -21.02
C ASP A 38 -9.39 0.84 -21.24
N LEU A 39 -9.73 1.99 -21.84
CA LEU A 39 -8.82 3.12 -21.98
C LEU A 39 -8.37 3.66 -20.62
N LEU A 40 -9.32 3.90 -19.70
CA LEU A 40 -9.03 4.37 -18.35
C LEU A 40 -8.19 3.35 -17.56
N ASN A 41 -8.47 2.05 -17.70
CA ASN A 41 -7.67 1.01 -17.06
C ASN A 41 -6.22 1.00 -17.56
N LYS A 42 -6.00 1.17 -18.87
CA LYS A 42 -4.64 1.27 -19.45
C LYS A 42 -3.91 2.49 -18.91
N GLU A 43 -4.56 3.65 -18.89
CA GLU A 43 -3.99 4.87 -18.33
C GLU A 43 -3.66 4.71 -16.83
N ARG A 44 -4.58 4.13 -16.06
CA ARG A 44 -4.40 3.82 -14.64
C ARG A 44 -3.22 2.87 -14.42
N GLN A 45 -2.99 1.92 -15.31
CA GLN A 45 -1.84 1.01 -15.22
C GLN A 45 -0.51 1.75 -15.43
N VAL A 46 -0.42 2.68 -16.39
CA VAL A 46 0.79 3.48 -16.62
C VAL A 46 1.21 4.23 -15.35
N TYR A 47 0.25 4.89 -14.69
CA TYR A 47 0.54 5.61 -13.45
C TYR A 47 0.88 4.67 -12.28
N ALA A 48 0.26 3.49 -12.23
CA ALA A 48 0.58 2.49 -11.22
C ALA A 48 2.00 1.93 -11.42
N ASP A 49 2.41 1.64 -12.66
CA ASP A 49 3.75 1.16 -12.97
C ASP A 49 4.81 2.20 -12.57
N GLU A 50 4.57 3.48 -12.85
CA GLU A 50 5.43 4.58 -12.40
C GLU A 50 5.53 4.64 -10.87
N LEU A 51 4.39 4.52 -10.17
CA LEU A 51 4.33 4.57 -8.71
C LEU A 51 5.13 3.43 -8.05
N TYR A 52 5.10 2.23 -8.64
CA TYR A 52 5.70 1.02 -8.07
C TYR A 52 7.08 0.68 -8.64
N LEU A 53 7.57 1.43 -9.64
CA LEU A 53 8.87 1.19 -10.28
C LEU A 53 10.04 1.09 -9.27
N GLY A 54 9.99 1.89 -8.21
CA GLY A 54 11.02 1.94 -7.17
C GLY A 54 10.85 0.94 -6.03
N ASP A 55 9.84 0.07 -6.05
CA ASP A 55 9.48 -0.72 -4.88
C ASP A 55 10.53 -1.75 -4.46
N ALA A 56 11.33 -2.28 -5.39
CA ALA A 56 12.41 -3.19 -5.05
C ALA A 56 13.51 -2.51 -4.21
N ILE A 57 13.83 -1.25 -4.54
CA ILE A 57 14.82 -0.45 -3.82
C ILE A 57 14.23 -0.05 -2.46
N ALA A 58 13.01 0.50 -2.46
CA ALA A 58 12.29 0.90 -1.25
C ALA A 58 12.08 -0.27 -0.27
N TYR A 59 11.84 -1.48 -0.78
CA TYR A 59 11.78 -2.71 0.01
C TYR A 59 13.10 -2.98 0.73
N THR A 60 14.22 -2.91 0.00
CA THR A 60 15.55 -3.14 0.56
C THR A 60 15.89 -2.12 1.65
N GLU A 61 15.60 -0.84 1.41
CA GLU A 61 15.78 0.24 2.39
C GLU A 61 14.91 0.04 3.63
N SER A 62 13.63 -0.35 3.44
CA SER A 62 12.71 -0.64 4.54
C SER A 62 13.21 -1.81 5.40
N LEU A 63 13.78 -2.85 4.77
CA LEU A 63 14.36 -3.98 5.49
C LEU A 63 15.55 -3.60 6.38
N GLU A 64 16.38 -2.64 5.96
CA GLU A 64 17.52 -2.20 6.79
C GLU A 64 17.07 -1.59 8.13
N ILE A 65 15.97 -0.84 8.14
CA ILE A 65 15.38 -0.31 9.37
C ILE A 65 14.73 -1.45 10.17
N ILE A 66 13.94 -2.30 9.52
CA ILE A 66 13.20 -3.39 10.18
C ILE A 66 14.15 -4.41 10.83
N LYS A 67 15.30 -4.71 10.22
CA LYS A 67 16.34 -5.58 10.81
C LYS A 67 16.80 -5.12 12.18
N GLN A 68 16.88 -3.81 12.40
CA GLN A 68 17.30 -3.23 13.69
C GLN A 68 16.22 -3.37 14.77
N LEU A 69 14.99 -3.72 14.38
CA LEU A 69 13.81 -3.86 15.25
C LEU A 69 13.44 -5.32 15.52
N LEU A 70 14.19 -6.29 14.98
CA LEU A 70 13.93 -7.71 15.18
C LEU A 70 13.93 -8.09 16.66
N ASN A 71 12.90 -8.85 17.04
CA ASN A 71 12.64 -9.36 18.39
C ASN A 71 12.55 -8.29 19.48
N LYS A 72 12.38 -7.01 19.12
CA LYS A 72 12.05 -5.95 20.05
C LYS A 72 10.54 -5.84 20.20
N GLU A 73 10.10 -5.36 21.36
CA GLU A 73 8.74 -4.92 21.59
C GLU A 73 8.63 -3.47 21.11
N LEU A 74 7.73 -3.24 20.17
CA LEU A 74 7.45 -1.91 19.64
C LEU A 74 6.11 -1.47 20.21
N GLU A 75 6.13 -0.38 20.96
CA GLU A 75 4.95 0.28 21.47
C GLU A 75 4.46 1.34 20.47
N LYS A 76 3.45 2.11 20.87
CA LYS A 76 2.74 3.04 19.99
C LYS A 76 3.67 4.01 19.25
N GLU A 77 4.62 4.62 19.95
CA GLU A 77 5.52 5.62 19.40
C GLU A 77 6.46 5.01 18.36
N GLU A 78 7.06 3.86 18.66
CA GLU A 78 7.94 3.12 17.75
C GLU A 78 7.19 2.60 16.52
N GLN A 79 5.98 2.08 16.71
CA GLN A 79 5.12 1.64 15.60
C GLN A 79 4.73 2.80 14.68
N THR A 80 4.38 3.95 15.27
CA THR A 80 4.01 5.15 14.50
C THR A 80 5.22 5.64 13.71
N LYS A 81 6.40 5.67 14.33
CA LYS A 81 7.64 6.07 13.66
C LYS A 81 7.97 5.12 12.51
N LEU A 82 7.94 3.81 12.75
CA LEU A 82 8.20 2.80 11.72
C LEU A 82 7.24 2.95 10.52
N LEU A 83 5.96 3.23 10.78
CA LEU A 83 4.98 3.47 9.73
C LEU A 83 5.35 4.67 8.85
N GLU A 84 5.70 5.80 9.48
CA GLU A 84 6.07 7.01 8.72
C GLU A 84 7.38 6.83 7.96
N ASP A 85 8.38 6.16 8.56
CA ASP A 85 9.64 5.85 7.89
C ASP A 85 9.41 5.00 6.62
N ILE A 86 8.59 3.93 6.71
CA ILE A 86 8.25 3.08 5.55
C ILE A 86 7.53 3.89 4.47
N LYS A 87 6.54 4.71 4.85
CA LYS A 87 5.79 5.50 3.87
C LYS A 87 6.67 6.55 3.18
N GLU A 88 7.64 7.13 3.88
CA GLU A 88 8.57 8.10 3.31
C GLU A 88 9.52 7.41 2.31
N ILE A 89 10.05 6.23 2.66
CA ILE A 89 10.89 5.41 1.76
C ILE A 89 10.15 5.08 0.46
N HIS A 90 8.91 4.57 0.56
CA HIS A 90 8.09 4.29 -0.61
C HIS A 90 7.52 5.55 -1.27
N GLY A 91 7.53 6.70 -0.58
CA GLY A 91 7.02 7.97 -1.06
C GLY A 91 5.50 8.04 -1.24
N ARG A 92 4.73 7.16 -0.57
CA ARG A 92 3.27 7.03 -0.71
C ARG A 92 2.59 6.62 0.58
N LYS A 93 1.27 6.85 0.68
CA LYS A 93 0.51 6.67 1.94
C LYS A 93 0.10 5.22 2.20
N SER A 94 -0.09 4.44 1.14
CA SER A 94 -0.57 3.05 1.21
C SER A 94 0.32 2.12 0.42
N PRO A 95 0.44 0.84 0.85
CA PRO A 95 1.15 -0.16 0.05
C PRO A 95 0.46 -0.41 -1.29
N ASN A 96 -0.87 -0.33 -1.33
CA ASN A 96 -1.69 -0.43 -2.53
C ASN A 96 -2.63 0.78 -2.61
N VAL A 97 -2.36 1.66 -3.58
CA VAL A 97 -3.08 2.93 -3.78
C VAL A 97 -4.59 2.79 -3.97
N SER A 98 -5.04 1.66 -4.52
CA SER A 98 -6.47 1.39 -4.77
C SER A 98 -7.18 0.78 -3.55
N LYS A 99 -6.46 0.52 -2.46
CA LYS A 99 -7.03 -0.01 -1.21
C LYS A 99 -6.98 1.04 -0.12
N LYS A 100 -8.07 1.12 0.66
CA LYS A 100 -8.16 2.00 1.84
C LYS A 100 -7.48 1.40 3.07
N SER A 101 -6.27 0.90 2.93
CA SER A 101 -5.49 0.32 4.02
C SER A 101 -4.14 1.03 4.12
N TYR A 102 -3.98 1.83 5.18
CA TYR A 102 -2.86 2.76 5.35
C TYR A 102 -2.02 2.49 6.60
N GLY A 103 -2.44 1.53 7.43
CA GLY A 103 -1.82 1.24 8.72
C GLY A 103 -0.57 0.38 8.61
N LEU A 104 0.18 0.30 9.70
CA LEU A 104 1.44 -0.46 9.77
C LEU A 104 1.26 -1.93 9.40
N ASN A 105 0.22 -2.60 9.88
CA ASN A 105 -0.05 -4.00 9.52
C ASN A 105 -0.21 -4.21 8.00
N ALA A 106 -0.77 -3.23 7.27
CA ALA A 106 -0.90 -3.31 5.82
C ALA A 106 0.47 -3.26 5.13
N TRP A 107 1.33 -2.35 5.61
CA TRP A 107 2.71 -2.22 5.14
C TRP A 107 3.57 -3.43 5.48
N LEU A 108 3.51 -3.94 6.71
CA LEU A 108 4.27 -5.12 7.12
C LEU A 108 3.88 -6.35 6.28
N LYS A 109 2.59 -6.55 6.01
CA LYS A 109 2.13 -7.60 5.08
C LYS A 109 2.62 -7.36 3.66
N PHE A 110 2.55 -6.12 3.17
CA PHE A 110 3.08 -5.77 1.85
C PHE A 110 4.58 -5.97 1.73
N LEU A 111 5.32 -5.93 2.83
CA LEU A 111 6.76 -6.15 2.88
C LEU A 111 7.12 -7.60 3.28
N ASP A 112 6.15 -8.52 3.32
CA ASP A 112 6.35 -9.93 3.73
C ASP A 112 7.06 -10.10 5.09
N ILE A 113 6.73 -9.21 6.02
CA ILE A 113 7.27 -9.21 7.39
C ILE A 113 6.43 -10.12 8.28
N GLN A 114 7.11 -10.99 9.01
CA GLN A 114 6.52 -11.86 10.02
C GLN A 114 6.51 -11.15 11.36
N CYS A 115 5.33 -11.00 11.95
CA CYS A 115 5.15 -10.29 13.21
C CYS A 115 4.02 -10.87 14.05
N ASP A 116 4.15 -10.71 15.36
CA ASP A 116 3.13 -11.00 16.35
C ASP A 116 2.58 -9.69 16.91
N TRP A 117 1.28 -9.67 17.13
CA TRP A 117 0.58 -8.59 17.81
C TRP A 117 0.08 -9.12 19.15
N ILE A 118 0.55 -8.52 20.24
CA ILE A 118 0.17 -8.90 21.60
C ILE A 118 -0.80 -7.84 22.11
N GLU A 119 -2.05 -8.25 22.34
CA GLU A 119 -3.04 -7.40 22.98
C GLU A 119 -2.70 -7.23 24.46
N ASN A 120 -2.72 -5.99 24.94
CA ASN A 120 -2.52 -5.69 26.34
C ASN A 120 -3.87 -5.26 26.94
N SER A 121 -4.37 -5.99 27.93
CA SER A 121 -5.66 -5.68 28.56
C SER A 121 -5.73 -4.29 29.20
N ASN A 122 -4.57 -3.65 29.44
CA ASN A 122 -4.46 -2.34 30.08
C ASN A 122 -4.17 -1.20 29.09
N SER A 123 -4.13 -1.47 27.79
CA SER A 123 -3.84 -0.48 26.74
C SER A 123 -4.68 -0.74 25.51
N ASP A 124 -5.24 0.33 24.92
CA ASP A 124 -5.94 0.24 23.62
C ASP A 124 -4.98 -0.02 22.44
N TRP A 125 -3.67 -0.11 22.70
CA TRP A 125 -2.64 -0.34 21.71
C TRP A 125 -1.98 -1.70 21.92
N ALA A 126 -1.96 -2.53 20.88
CA ALA A 126 -1.26 -3.80 20.88
C ALA A 126 0.25 -3.60 20.70
N THR A 127 1.06 -4.36 21.45
CA THR A 127 2.51 -4.41 21.28
C THR A 127 2.85 -5.22 20.04
N LEU A 128 3.74 -4.70 19.20
CA LEU A 128 4.21 -5.36 17.98
C LEU A 128 5.57 -6.01 18.24
N ILE A 129 5.73 -7.27 17.86
CA ILE A 129 7.04 -7.95 17.82
C ILE A 129 7.32 -8.45 16.41
N ILE A 130 8.40 -7.94 15.79
CA ILE A 130 8.84 -8.40 14.47
C ILE A 130 9.74 -9.64 14.65
N LYS A 131 9.34 -10.77 14.07
CA LYS A 131 10.03 -12.06 14.20
C LYS A 131 10.99 -12.35 13.05
N GLY A 132 10.70 -11.82 11.87
CA GLY A 132 11.49 -12.07 10.68
C GLY A 132 10.85 -11.48 9.43
N PHE A 133 11.39 -11.84 8.27
CA PHE A 133 10.90 -11.43 6.96
C PHE A 133 11.22 -12.49 5.94
N THR A 134 10.40 -12.58 4.90
CA THR A 134 10.66 -13.48 3.77
C THR A 134 11.42 -12.71 2.71
N LEU A 135 12.62 -13.17 2.33
CA LEU A 135 13.36 -12.54 1.24
C LEU A 135 12.61 -12.72 -0.07
N ARG A 136 12.32 -11.60 -0.75
CA ARG A 136 11.80 -11.60 -2.11
C ARG A 136 12.95 -11.98 -3.04
N ASN A 137 12.79 -13.08 -3.77
CA ASN A 137 13.66 -13.37 -4.90
C ASN A 137 13.34 -12.34 -5.98
N ASN A 138 14.21 -11.33 -6.10
CA ASN A 138 14.17 -10.36 -7.19
C ASN A 138 14.68 -11.08 -8.46
N ASN A 139 13.80 -11.82 -9.14
CA ASN A 139 14.03 -12.26 -10.52
C ASN A 139 13.57 -11.18 -11.49
#